data_AF-A0A834HC76-F1
#
_entry.id   AF-A0A834HC76-F1
#
_cell.length_a   1.000
_cell.length_b   1.000
_cell.length_c   1.000
_cell.angle_alpha   90.00
_cell.angle_beta   90.00
_cell.angle_gamma   90.00
#
_symmetry.space_group_name_H-M   'P 1'
#
loop_
_entity.id
_entity.type
_entity.pdbx_description
1 polymer ?
#
loop_
_entity_poly.entity_id
_entity_poly.type
_entity_poly.pdbx_seq_one_letter_code
_entity_poly.pdbx_strand_id
1 'polypeptide(L)'
;MQGLYPTMWQRIGADRHFSGVATWRLPLKKGPATTTTLLLFFVFVFAAFLSSSWINSSTFSASKGIKEDIIIQKHQRKIPKRIEIPLNCSTGNETQTCPSNYPTEKSETEINDDPSSNSTCPDYFRWIHEDLRPFKATGITRDMVERAGRTAHFRVVVVKGKVYVEKYRKSIQTRDVFTLWGILQLLRRYPGRLPDLDLMFDCDDRPVIRSSDHYGPNATAPPPLFRYCGDQKTLDIVFPDWSFWGW
;
A
#
# COMPACT_ATOMS: atom_id res chain seq x y z
N MET A 1 -36.30 -23.61 -69.47
CA MET A 1 -36.04 -25.06 -69.67
C MET A 1 -34.62 -25.31 -69.18
N GLN A 2 -34.44 -25.96 -68.02
CA GLN A 2 -34.10 -27.40 -67.93
C GLN A 2 -32.99 -27.76 -68.94
N GLY A 3 -31.81 -28.25 -68.60
CA GLY A 3 -31.27 -28.84 -67.38
C GLY A 3 -30.07 -29.71 -67.80
N LEU A 4 -29.38 -30.25 -66.80
CA LEU A 4 -28.65 -31.54 -66.81
C LEU A 4 -27.40 -31.70 -67.71
N TYR A 5 -26.26 -31.82 -67.00
CA TYR A 5 -25.08 -32.70 -67.20
C TYR A 5 -25.29 -33.94 -68.11
N PRO A 6 -24.25 -34.52 -68.77
CA PRO A 6 -23.35 -35.48 -68.08
C PRO A 6 -21.94 -35.80 -68.67
N THR A 7 -21.14 -36.50 -67.84
CA THR A 7 -20.15 -37.59 -68.12
C THR A 7 -18.88 -37.28 -68.95
N MET A 8 -17.74 -37.99 -68.88
CA MET A 8 -17.01 -38.95 -68.01
C MET A 8 -15.84 -39.46 -68.92
N TRP A 9 -14.81 -40.09 -68.34
CA TRP A 9 -13.67 -40.84 -68.94
C TRP A 9 -12.36 -40.00 -69.02
N GLN A 10 -11.17 -40.46 -68.61
CA GLN A 10 -10.64 -41.84 -68.57
C GLN A 10 -9.40 -41.99 -67.64
N ARG A 11 -9.31 -43.18 -67.03
CA ARG A 11 -8.24 -43.90 -66.29
C ARG A 11 -6.75 -43.63 -66.64
N ILE A 12 -5.88 -43.84 -65.64
CA ILE A 12 -4.86 -44.93 -65.44
C ILE A 12 -4.27 -44.68 -64.02
N GLY A 13 -4.10 -45.59 -63.05
CA GLY A 13 -4.10 -47.05 -63.00
C GLY A 13 -2.68 -47.58 -62.70
N ALA A 14 -2.27 -47.67 -61.42
CA ALA A 14 -1.16 -48.54 -60.98
C ALA A 14 -1.23 -48.84 -59.48
N ASP A 15 -1.63 -50.08 -59.17
CA ASP A 15 -1.68 -50.72 -57.86
C ASP A 15 -0.30 -51.00 -57.26
N ARG A 16 -0.19 -50.93 -55.92
CA ARG A 16 0.58 -51.91 -55.13
C ARG A 16 -0.14 -52.22 -53.81
N HIS A 17 -0.47 -53.49 -53.68
CA HIS A 17 -1.08 -54.13 -52.52
C HIS A 17 0.03 -54.69 -51.60
N PHE A 18 -0.04 -54.48 -50.28
CA PHE A 18 0.42 -55.49 -49.31
C PHE A 18 -0.21 -55.30 -47.91
N SER A 19 -1.02 -56.29 -47.56
CA SER A 19 -1.23 -56.95 -46.25
C SER A 19 -1.61 -56.12 -45.01
N GLY A 20 -2.77 -56.45 -44.46
CA GLY A 20 -3.41 -55.75 -43.34
C GLY A 20 -3.14 -56.31 -41.96
N VAL A 21 -3.77 -55.66 -40.97
CA VAL A 21 -4.15 -56.21 -39.66
C VAL A 21 -5.44 -55.48 -39.25
N ALA A 22 -6.55 -56.21 -39.18
CA ALA A 22 -7.82 -55.72 -38.66
C ALA A 22 -7.84 -55.88 -37.13
N THR A 23 -7.73 -54.77 -36.39
CA THR A 23 -7.97 -54.76 -34.94
C THR A 23 -9.42 -54.40 -34.66
N TRP A 24 -10.20 -55.42 -34.30
CA TRP A 24 -11.53 -55.28 -33.69
C TRP A 24 -11.40 -54.54 -32.34
N ARG A 25 -12.06 -53.39 -32.19
CA ARG A 25 -12.27 -52.78 -30.87
C ARG A 25 -13.72 -52.98 -30.43
N LEU A 26 -13.89 -53.67 -29.30
CA LEU A 26 -15.16 -53.80 -28.59
C LEU A 26 -15.68 -52.43 -28.13
N PRO A 27 -17.01 -52.22 -28.09
CA PRO A 27 -17.58 -50.96 -27.63
C PRO A 27 -17.47 -50.87 -26.10
N LEU A 28 -16.74 -49.88 -25.61
CA LEU A 28 -16.67 -49.56 -24.19
C LEU A 28 -18.03 -48.98 -23.73
N LYS A 29 -18.71 -49.73 -22.87
CA LYS A 29 -19.97 -49.37 -22.23
C LYS A 29 -19.74 -48.14 -21.35
N LYS A 30 -20.24 -46.96 -21.75
CA LYS A 30 -20.21 -45.73 -20.94
C LYS A 30 -21.12 -45.90 -19.73
N GLY A 31 -20.53 -46.03 -18.54
CA GLY A 31 -21.23 -45.84 -17.26
C GLY A 31 -21.54 -44.36 -17.01
N PRO A 32 -22.43 -44.02 -16.06
CA PRO A 32 -22.87 -42.65 -15.85
C PRO A 32 -21.74 -41.83 -15.23
N ALA A 33 -21.07 -41.01 -16.05
CA ALA A 33 -19.96 -40.15 -15.65
C ALA A 33 -20.36 -39.04 -14.63
N THR A 34 -21.66 -38.89 -14.37
CA THR A 34 -22.24 -37.89 -13.46
C THR A 34 -22.03 -38.22 -11.99
N THR A 35 -22.01 -39.49 -11.60
CA THR A 35 -21.89 -39.86 -10.17
C THR A 35 -20.44 -39.72 -9.66
N THR A 36 -19.46 -40.04 -10.50
CA THR A 36 -18.03 -39.96 -10.14
C THR A 36 -17.53 -38.52 -10.06
N THR A 37 -18.04 -37.63 -10.94
CA THR A 37 -17.70 -36.19 -10.91
C THR A 37 -18.30 -35.49 -9.71
N LEU A 38 -19.54 -35.82 -9.32
CA LEU A 38 -20.16 -35.29 -8.10
C LEU A 38 -19.41 -35.74 -6.84
N LEU A 39 -19.02 -37.01 -6.75
CA LEU A 39 -18.22 -37.52 -5.62
C LEU A 39 -16.88 -36.79 -5.49
N LEU A 40 -16.17 -36.57 -6.59
CA LEU A 40 -14.91 -35.83 -6.57
C LEU A 40 -15.11 -34.37 -6.15
N PHE A 41 -16.18 -33.72 -6.61
CA PHE A 41 -16.51 -32.36 -6.19
C PHE A 41 -16.77 -32.26 -4.67
N PHE A 42 -17.55 -33.19 -4.10
CA PHE A 42 -17.80 -33.22 -2.66
C PHE A 42 -16.53 -33.49 -1.85
N VAL A 43 -15.62 -34.35 -2.33
CA VAL A 43 -14.32 -34.59 -1.68
C VAL A 43 -13.45 -33.33 -1.66
N PHE A 44 -13.41 -32.57 -2.77
CA PHE A 44 -12.67 -31.31 -2.82
C PHE A 44 -13.25 -30.23 -1.89
N VAL A 45 -14.59 -30.12 -1.82
CA VAL A 45 -15.26 -29.18 -0.91
C VAL A 45 -15.01 -29.56 0.55
N PHE A 46 -15.06 -30.85 0.89
CA PHE A 46 -14.78 -31.32 2.25
C PHE A 46 -13.31 -31.10 2.65
N ALA A 47 -12.36 -31.31 1.74
CA ALA A 47 -10.94 -31.03 1.97
C ALA A 47 -10.66 -29.52 2.16
N ALA A 48 -11.34 -28.65 1.41
CA ALA A 48 -11.26 -27.20 1.59
C ALA A 48 -11.84 -26.76 2.95
N PHE A 49 -12.91 -27.41 3.42
CA PHE A 49 -13.52 -27.12 4.72
C PHE A 49 -12.65 -27.60 5.90
N LEU A 50 -12.01 -28.77 5.78
CA LEU A 50 -11.07 -29.26 6.80
C LEU A 50 -9.79 -28.41 6.87
N SER A 51 -9.32 -27.88 5.73
CA SER A 51 -8.14 -26.99 5.71
C SER A 51 -8.44 -25.59 6.25
N SER A 52 -9.64 -25.03 6.01
CA SER A 52 -10.03 -23.76 6.64
C SER A 52 -10.28 -23.90 8.14
N SER A 53 -10.73 -25.08 8.58
CA SER A 53 -10.93 -25.42 10.01
C SER A 53 -9.61 -25.64 10.78
N TRP A 54 -8.47 -25.82 10.09
CA TRP A 54 -7.15 -26.01 10.70
C TRP A 54 -6.28 -24.75 10.71
N ILE A 55 -6.71 -23.65 10.07
CA ILE A 55 -5.94 -22.40 10.04
C ILE A 55 -6.28 -21.46 11.22
N ASN A 56 -7.29 -21.77 12.03
CA ASN A 56 -7.59 -21.04 13.27
C ASN A 56 -7.47 -21.91 14.52
N SER A 57 -6.25 -22.33 14.84
CA SER A 57 -5.81 -22.61 16.22
C SER A 57 -4.29 -22.83 16.27
N SER A 58 -3.54 -21.74 16.14
CA SER A 58 -2.23 -21.62 16.80
C SER A 58 -2.18 -20.30 17.56
N THR A 59 -2.97 -20.30 18.63
CA THR A 59 -2.60 -19.80 19.96
C THR A 59 -1.49 -18.76 20.00
N PHE A 60 -1.91 -17.51 20.22
CA PHE A 60 -1.22 -16.50 21.02
C PHE A 60 -0.67 -17.15 22.31
N SER A 61 0.55 -17.66 22.25
CA SER A 61 1.29 -18.14 23.42
C SER A 61 2.22 -17.03 23.85
N ALA A 62 1.80 -16.36 24.93
CA ALA A 62 2.65 -15.54 25.77
C ALA A 62 3.98 -16.26 26.02
N SER A 63 5.08 -15.66 25.56
CA SER A 63 6.43 -16.13 25.84
C SER A 63 6.74 -15.93 27.32
N LYS A 64 6.40 -16.95 28.11
CA LYS A 64 6.88 -17.16 29.47
C LYS A 64 8.40 -17.36 29.40
N GLY A 65 9.11 -16.59 30.22
CA GLY A 65 10.54 -16.31 30.10
C GLY A 65 11.48 -17.50 30.02
N ILE A 66 12.45 -17.38 29.12
CA ILE A 66 13.73 -18.07 29.18
C ILE A 66 14.69 -17.11 29.91
N LYS A 67 15.15 -17.52 31.08
CA LYS A 67 16.30 -16.92 31.76
C LYS A 67 17.56 -17.40 31.03
N GLU A 68 18.09 -16.56 30.16
CA GLU A 68 19.51 -16.61 29.80
C GLU A 68 20.19 -15.43 30.50
N ASP A 69 21.15 -15.74 31.36
CA ASP A 69 22.02 -14.78 32.03
C ASP A 69 22.91 -14.10 30.98
N ILE A 70 22.39 -13.05 30.35
CA ILE A 70 23.18 -12.11 29.57
C ILE A 70 23.80 -11.13 30.56
N ILE A 71 25.12 -11.25 30.73
CA ILE A 71 26.00 -10.34 31.46
C ILE A 71 25.71 -8.90 31.00
N ILE A 72 24.99 -8.16 31.84
CA ILE A 72 24.63 -6.75 31.61
C ILE A 72 25.91 -5.92 31.80
N GLN A 73 26.54 -5.52 30.70
CA GLN A 73 27.33 -4.29 30.69
C GLN A 73 26.38 -3.15 31.05
N LYS A 74 26.52 -2.65 32.26
CA LYS A 74 25.73 -1.56 32.83
C LYS A 74 26.14 -0.24 32.18
N HIS A 75 25.84 -0.07 30.89
CA HIS A 75 25.79 1.26 30.30
C HIS A 75 24.50 1.90 30.85
N GLN A 76 24.65 2.85 31.77
CA GLN A 76 23.54 3.70 32.22
C GLN A 76 23.03 4.51 31.01
N ARG A 77 22.17 3.91 30.19
CA ARG A 77 21.34 4.68 29.27
C ARG A 77 20.43 5.54 30.13
N LYS A 78 20.67 6.86 30.14
CA LYS A 78 19.71 7.84 30.66
C LYS A 78 18.36 7.51 30.01
N ILE A 79 17.35 7.23 30.83
CA ILE A 79 15.97 7.11 30.35
C ILE A 79 15.61 8.48 29.75
N PRO A 80 15.29 8.57 28.45
CA PRO A 80 14.86 9.84 27.87
C PRO A 80 13.59 10.29 28.60
N LYS A 81 13.59 11.50 29.16
CA LYS A 81 12.40 12.14 29.71
C LYS A 81 11.39 12.28 28.59
N ARG A 82 10.28 11.57 28.75
CA ARG A 82 9.13 11.69 27.88
C ARG A 82 8.67 13.15 27.87
N ILE A 83 8.80 13.83 26.72
CA ILE A 83 8.10 15.10 26.51
C ILE A 83 6.61 14.74 26.47
N GLU A 84 5.94 15.02 27.58
CA GLU A 84 4.49 14.96 27.67
C GLU A 84 3.95 16.28 27.11
N ILE A 85 3.18 16.18 26.04
CA ILE A 85 2.44 17.30 25.47
C ILE A 85 1.01 17.13 25.98
N PRO A 86 0.65 17.73 27.13
CA PRO A 86 -0.67 17.51 27.72
C PRO A 86 -1.74 18.10 26.82
N LEU A 87 -2.71 17.27 26.42
CA LEU A 87 -3.92 17.72 25.75
C LEU A 87 -4.98 17.98 26.81
N ASN A 88 -5.23 19.25 27.12
CA ASN A 88 -6.37 19.63 27.97
C ASN A 88 -7.63 19.73 27.11
N CYS A 89 -8.35 18.62 26.99
CA CYS A 89 -9.67 18.58 26.36
C CYS A 89 -10.72 18.87 27.45
N SER A 90 -11.04 20.14 27.65
CA SER A 90 -12.17 20.51 28.52
C SER A 90 -13.48 20.21 27.82
N THR A 91 -14.42 19.55 28.50
CA THR A 91 -15.74 19.14 28.00
C THR A 91 -16.72 20.31 27.85
N GLY A 92 -16.25 21.52 27.51
CA GLY A 92 -17.03 22.75 27.51
C GLY A 92 -16.76 23.61 26.27
N ASN A 93 -17.86 24.03 25.62
CA ASN A 93 -17.94 24.73 24.33
C ASN A 93 -17.06 24.11 23.24
N GLU A 94 -17.70 23.37 22.33
CA GLU A 94 -17.14 22.72 21.14
C GLU A 94 -16.58 23.73 20.11
N THR A 95 -15.73 24.65 20.53
CA THR A 95 -14.84 25.31 19.59
C THR A 95 -13.86 24.24 19.12
N GLN A 96 -13.78 23.96 17.81
CA GLN A 96 -12.79 23.06 17.20
C GLN A 96 -11.35 23.60 17.31
N THR A 97 -11.06 24.43 18.31
CA THR A 97 -9.82 25.15 18.51
C THR A 97 -9.21 24.76 19.83
N CYS A 98 -7.94 24.33 19.79
CA CYS A 98 -7.15 24.17 20.99
C CYS A 98 -6.54 25.52 21.41
N PRO A 99 -6.37 25.78 22.72
CA PRO A 99 -5.57 26.89 23.20
C PRO A 99 -4.16 26.89 22.59
N SER A 100 -3.65 28.06 22.20
CA SER A 100 -2.33 28.22 21.56
C SER A 100 -1.16 28.26 22.55
N ASN A 101 -1.39 27.90 23.81
CA ASN A 101 -0.44 27.99 24.93
C ASN A 101 0.54 26.80 24.98
N TYR A 102 0.92 26.25 23.83
CA TYR A 102 1.90 25.16 23.78
C TYR A 102 3.30 25.68 24.11
N PRO A 103 4.07 24.96 24.94
CA PRO A 103 5.46 25.31 25.22
C PRO A 103 6.24 25.43 23.90
N THR A 104 6.66 26.66 23.59
CA THR A 104 7.53 26.93 22.43
C THR A 104 9.00 26.82 22.82
N GLU A 105 9.29 26.92 24.11
CA GLU A 105 10.62 26.78 24.67
C GLU A 105 11.01 25.31 24.72
N LYS A 106 12.04 25.01 23.94
CA LYS A 106 12.74 23.73 23.94
C LYS A 106 13.15 23.39 25.38
N SER A 107 12.78 22.21 25.87
CA SER A 107 13.78 21.47 26.61
C SER A 107 14.84 21.05 25.59
N GLU A 108 15.86 21.88 25.40
CA GLU A 108 17.08 21.55 24.62
C GLU A 108 17.81 20.32 25.17
N THR A 109 17.29 19.71 26.22
CA THR A 109 17.95 18.67 26.99
C THR A 109 17.86 17.28 26.36
N GLU A 110 17.08 17.03 25.31
CA GLU A 110 16.83 15.65 24.83
C GLU A 110 16.73 15.42 23.31
N ILE A 111 17.38 16.28 22.52
CA ILE A 111 18.02 15.77 21.29
C ILE A 111 19.52 15.89 21.51
N ASN A 112 19.99 15.25 22.58
CA ASN A 112 21.37 14.80 22.62
C ASN A 112 21.44 13.58 21.70
N ASP A 113 21.37 13.82 20.39
CA ASP A 113 22.17 13.00 19.50
C ASP A 113 23.59 13.32 19.91
N ASP A 114 24.15 12.51 20.81
CA ASP A 114 25.57 12.55 21.10
C ASP A 114 26.27 12.55 19.73
N PRO A 115 27.01 13.61 19.36
CA PRO A 115 27.68 13.65 18.05
C PRO A 115 28.73 12.56 17.90
N SER A 116 29.06 11.83 18.99
CA SER A 116 29.87 10.61 18.98
C SER A 116 29.05 9.31 18.82
N SER A 117 27.73 9.37 18.93
CA SER A 117 26.87 8.26 18.55
C SER A 117 26.83 8.18 17.03
N ASN A 118 27.45 7.15 16.46
CA ASN A 118 27.25 6.75 15.08
C ASN A 118 25.80 6.28 14.90
N SER A 119 24.83 7.19 15.01
CA SER A 119 23.42 6.90 14.80
C SER A 119 23.18 6.79 13.30
N THR A 120 23.32 5.57 12.79
CA THR A 120 22.89 5.25 11.42
C THR A 120 21.39 5.52 11.32
N CYS A 121 21.00 6.32 10.33
CA CYS A 121 19.59 6.55 10.01
C CYS A 121 18.90 5.19 9.80
N PRO A 122 17.81 4.88 10.51
CA PRO A 122 17.15 3.60 10.37
C PRO A 122 16.79 3.26 8.90
N ASP A 123 17.03 2.02 8.49
CA ASP A 123 16.93 1.60 7.09
C ASP A 123 15.57 1.86 6.44
N TYR A 124 14.48 1.94 7.22
CA TYR A 124 13.16 2.24 6.68
C TYR A 124 13.03 3.67 6.15
N PHE A 125 13.84 4.62 6.62
CA PHE A 125 13.86 5.99 6.10
C PHE A 125 14.44 6.08 4.69
N ARG A 126 15.10 5.04 4.18
CA ARG A 126 15.55 4.99 2.77
C ARG A 126 14.39 5.16 1.79
N TRP A 127 13.18 4.73 2.17
CA TRP A 127 12.00 4.84 1.31
C TRP A 127 11.59 6.29 1.06
N ILE A 128 11.85 7.21 2.01
CA ILE A 128 11.65 8.65 1.76
C ILE A 128 12.51 9.11 0.58
N HIS A 129 13.75 8.64 0.50
CA HIS A 129 14.64 9.00 -0.60
C HIS A 129 14.20 8.38 -1.93
N GLU A 130 13.68 7.14 -1.91
CA GLU A 130 13.16 6.49 -3.11
C GLU A 130 11.88 7.17 -3.62
N ASP A 131 10.93 7.47 -2.74
CA ASP A 131 9.66 8.12 -3.09
C ASP A 131 9.87 9.55 -3.61
N LEU A 132 10.86 10.27 -3.07
CA LEU A 132 11.19 11.63 -3.51
C LEU A 132 12.19 11.67 -4.67
N ARG A 133 12.78 10.53 -5.05
CA ARG A 133 13.77 10.43 -6.14
C ARG A 133 13.30 11.05 -7.46
N PRO A 134 12.03 10.88 -7.91
CA PRO A 134 11.57 11.47 -9.17
C PRO A 134 11.68 13.00 -9.22
N PHE A 135 11.66 13.65 -8.06
CA PHE A 135 11.67 15.10 -7.93
C PHE A 135 13.07 15.67 -7.66
N LYS A 136 14.07 14.82 -7.42
CA LYS A 136 15.40 15.24 -6.94
C LYS A 136 16.12 16.21 -7.89
N ALA A 137 16.00 15.99 -9.20
CA ALA A 137 16.71 16.78 -10.20
C ALA A 137 15.97 18.08 -10.58
N THR A 138 14.64 18.04 -10.63
CA THR A 138 13.82 19.16 -11.13
C THR A 138 13.21 20.00 -10.01
N GLY A 139 13.19 19.48 -8.78
CA GLY A 139 12.35 20.00 -7.71
C GLY A 139 10.86 19.74 -7.97
N ILE A 140 10.05 20.34 -7.10
CA ILE A 140 8.59 20.30 -7.16
C ILE A 140 8.10 21.71 -7.48
N THR A 141 7.40 21.87 -8.60
CA THR A 141 6.80 23.16 -8.99
C THR A 141 5.37 23.28 -8.47
N ARG A 142 4.87 24.51 -8.34
CA ARG A 142 3.48 24.78 -7.96
C ARG A 142 2.48 24.09 -8.89
N ASP A 143 2.73 24.13 -10.19
CA ASP A 143 1.90 23.47 -11.21
C ASP A 143 1.86 21.93 -11.02
N MET A 144 2.97 21.31 -10.60
CA MET A 144 2.96 19.88 -10.24
C MET A 144 2.05 19.58 -9.05
N VAL A 145 2.09 20.41 -8.00
CA VAL A 145 1.23 20.26 -6.82
C VAL A 145 -0.24 20.46 -7.21
N GLU A 146 -0.55 21.50 -7.98
CA GLU A 146 -1.91 21.78 -8.45
C GLU A 146 -2.49 20.62 -9.28
N ARG A 147 -1.67 19.93 -10.09
CA ARG A 147 -2.09 18.73 -10.85
C ARG A 147 -2.48 17.54 -9.97
N ALA A 148 -1.87 17.37 -8.79
CA ALA A 148 -2.26 16.32 -7.85
C ALA A 148 -3.69 16.51 -7.31
N GLY A 149 -4.23 17.75 -7.35
CA GLY A 149 -5.60 18.06 -6.97
C GLY A 149 -6.69 17.29 -7.73
N ARG A 150 -6.37 16.71 -8.90
CA ARG A 150 -7.31 15.91 -9.70
C ARG A 150 -7.78 14.63 -9.00
N THR A 151 -6.94 14.04 -8.15
CA THR A 151 -7.25 12.82 -7.39
C THR A 151 -7.24 13.04 -5.89
N ALA A 152 -6.57 14.10 -5.41
CA ALA A 152 -6.51 14.42 -3.99
C ALA A 152 -7.90 14.60 -3.34
N HIS A 153 -7.99 14.15 -2.11
CA HIS A 153 -9.13 14.33 -1.22
C HIS A 153 -9.03 15.65 -0.45
N PHE A 154 -7.82 16.01 -0.02
CA PHE A 154 -7.56 17.27 0.66
C PHE A 154 -6.13 17.76 0.41
N ARG A 155 -5.95 19.07 0.57
CA ARG A 155 -4.68 19.77 0.52
C ARG A 155 -4.32 20.28 1.91
N VAL A 156 -3.05 20.17 2.28
CA VAL A 156 -2.50 20.73 3.51
C VAL A 156 -1.43 21.74 3.16
N VAL A 157 -1.58 22.95 3.66
CA VAL A 157 -0.59 24.02 3.54
C VAL A 157 -0.11 24.41 4.93
N VAL A 158 1.21 24.38 5.15
CA VAL A 158 1.83 24.86 6.38
C VAL A 158 2.53 26.18 6.06
N VAL A 159 2.19 27.24 6.78
CA VAL A 159 2.86 28.54 6.66
C VAL A 159 3.11 29.09 8.06
N LYS A 160 4.38 29.35 8.39
CA LYS A 160 4.80 29.90 9.69
C LYS A 160 4.23 29.09 10.87
N GLY A 161 4.27 27.77 10.76
CA GLY A 161 3.77 26.85 11.79
C GLY A 161 2.24 26.76 11.91
N LYS A 162 1.47 27.40 11.02
CA LYS A 162 0.01 27.29 10.95
C LYS A 162 -0.40 26.37 9.82
N VAL A 163 -1.35 25.48 10.09
CA VAL A 163 -1.90 24.53 9.12
C VAL A 163 -3.19 25.08 8.53
N TYR A 164 -3.28 25.06 7.22
CA TYR A 164 -4.47 25.35 6.44
C TYR A 164 -4.85 24.09 5.67
N VAL A 165 -6.15 23.79 5.64
CA VAL A 165 -6.67 22.59 4.99
C VAL A 165 -7.77 23.00 4.01
N GLU A 166 -7.66 22.52 2.78
CA GLU A 166 -8.71 22.64 1.78
C GLU A 166 -9.19 21.23 1.44
N LYS A 167 -10.50 20.98 1.55
CA LYS A 167 -11.09 19.68 1.20
C LYS A 167 -11.64 19.73 -0.23
N TYR A 168 -11.21 18.79 -1.06
CA TYR A 168 -11.70 18.64 -2.43
C TYR A 168 -12.81 17.60 -2.54
N ARG A 169 -12.66 16.48 -1.82
CA ARG A 169 -13.59 15.35 -1.88
C ARG A 169 -13.75 14.73 -0.50
N LYS A 170 -14.84 13.97 -0.33
CA LYS A 170 -15.08 13.23 0.91
C LYS A 170 -14.11 12.06 0.99
N SER A 171 -13.32 12.00 2.06
CA SER A 171 -12.49 10.86 2.39
C SER A 171 -13.34 9.63 2.75
N ILE A 172 -12.81 8.44 2.48
CA ILE A 172 -13.29 7.22 3.12
C ILE A 172 -13.17 7.41 4.64
N GLN A 173 -14.24 7.09 5.38
CA GLN A 173 -14.27 7.10 6.85
C GLN A 173 -13.69 8.38 7.47
N THR A 174 -12.79 8.24 8.44
CA THR A 174 -12.14 9.28 9.25
C THR A 174 -10.68 9.49 8.84
N ARG A 175 -10.27 8.98 7.67
CA ARG A 175 -8.87 8.91 7.25
C ARG A 175 -8.23 10.29 7.12
N ASP A 176 -8.96 11.26 6.56
CA ASP A 176 -8.53 12.65 6.50
C ASP A 176 -8.36 13.25 7.91
N VAL A 177 -9.33 13.03 8.80
CA VAL A 177 -9.31 13.55 10.18
C VAL A 177 -8.09 13.07 10.95
N PHE A 178 -7.80 11.77 10.93
CA PHE A 178 -6.67 11.21 11.68
C PHE A 178 -5.31 11.53 11.05
N THR A 179 -5.24 11.63 9.71
CA THR A 179 -4.03 12.14 9.03
C THR A 179 -3.73 13.58 9.46
N LEU A 180 -4.76 14.44 9.49
CA LEU A 180 -4.63 15.82 9.98
C LEU A 180 -4.25 15.86 11.45
N TRP A 181 -4.82 14.99 12.29
CA TRP A 181 -4.45 14.88 13.70
C TRP A 181 -2.98 14.52 13.86
N GLY A 182 -2.47 13.58 13.06
CA GLY A 182 -1.06 13.24 13.04
C GLY A 182 -0.13 14.39 12.67
N ILE A 183 -0.48 15.17 11.64
CA ILE A 183 0.25 16.38 11.26
C ILE A 183 0.26 17.39 12.42
N LEU A 184 -0.86 17.59 13.10
CA LEU A 184 -0.94 18.47 14.26
C LEU A 184 -0.06 17.97 15.43
N GLN A 185 0.05 16.65 15.64
CA GLN A 185 0.98 16.10 16.63
C GLN A 185 2.44 16.36 16.25
N LEU A 186 2.81 16.23 14.97
CA LEU A 186 4.17 16.53 14.49
C LEU A 186 4.55 17.99 14.75
N LEU A 187 3.64 18.93 14.47
CA LEU A 187 3.86 20.36 14.73
C LEU A 187 4.04 20.66 16.21
N ARG A 188 3.28 20.01 17.09
CA ARG A 188 3.44 20.14 18.55
C ARG A 188 4.74 19.52 19.04
N ARG A 189 5.16 18.40 18.46
CA ARG A 189 6.38 17.69 18.84
C ARG A 189 7.64 18.41 18.38
N TYR A 190 7.57 19.10 17.24
CA TYR A 190 8.71 19.75 16.59
C TYR A 190 8.39 21.22 16.22
N PRO A 191 8.09 22.08 17.21
CA PRO A 191 7.73 23.47 16.95
C PRO A 191 8.87 24.21 16.27
N GLY A 192 8.55 24.95 15.20
CA GLY A 192 9.51 25.72 14.41
C GLY A 192 10.49 24.91 13.55
N ARG A 193 10.41 23.56 13.56
CA ARG A 193 11.25 22.70 12.70
C ARG A 193 10.58 22.31 11.39
N LEU A 194 9.25 22.28 11.36
CA LEU A 194 8.52 21.98 10.14
C LEU A 194 8.57 23.21 9.21
N PRO A 195 9.09 23.09 7.99
CA PRO A 195 9.14 24.21 7.05
C PRO A 195 7.75 24.55 6.52
N ASP A 196 7.67 25.64 5.78
CA ASP A 196 6.49 25.92 4.97
C ASP A 196 6.36 24.84 3.88
N LEU A 197 5.16 24.26 3.74
CA LEU A 197 4.89 23.08 2.93
C LEU A 197 3.53 23.19 2.23
N ASP A 198 3.39 22.54 1.08
CA ASP A 198 2.15 22.45 0.30
C ASP A 198 1.99 21.02 -0.23
N LEU A 199 1.04 20.28 0.36
CA LEU A 199 0.93 18.83 0.23
C LEU A 199 -0.48 18.44 -0.22
N MET A 200 -0.55 17.47 -1.13
CA MET A 200 -1.80 16.88 -1.64
C MET A 200 -1.95 15.45 -1.12
N PHE A 201 -3.09 15.11 -0.54
CA PHE A 201 -3.35 13.79 0.03
C PHE A 201 -4.51 13.09 -0.68
N ASP A 202 -4.33 11.80 -0.98
CA ASP A 202 -5.39 10.93 -1.47
C ASP A 202 -5.62 9.76 -0.49
N CYS A 203 -6.87 9.62 -0.06
CA CYS A 203 -7.30 8.70 1.00
C CYS A 203 -7.76 7.33 0.51
N ASP A 204 -7.78 7.05 -0.81
CA ASP A 204 -8.23 5.75 -1.33
C ASP A 204 -7.17 4.65 -1.17
N ASP A 205 -7.56 3.40 -1.42
CA ASP A 205 -6.76 2.20 -1.16
C ASP A 205 -5.67 1.87 -2.18
N ARG A 206 -5.70 2.46 -3.38
CA ARG A 206 -4.80 2.08 -4.48
C ARG A 206 -4.00 3.29 -4.95
N PRO A 207 -2.69 3.15 -5.19
CA PRO A 207 -1.89 4.23 -5.76
C PRO A 207 -2.33 4.53 -7.20
N VAL A 208 -2.16 5.78 -7.64
CA VAL A 208 -2.77 6.29 -8.89
C VAL A 208 -1.78 6.96 -9.84
N ILE A 209 -0.59 7.34 -9.38
CA ILE A 209 0.40 8.02 -10.22
C ILE A 209 1.28 6.96 -10.89
N ARG A 210 0.89 6.52 -12.08
CA ARG A 210 1.61 5.46 -12.80
C ARG A 210 2.94 5.95 -13.34
N SER A 211 4.01 5.22 -13.07
CA SER A 211 5.36 5.56 -13.54
C SER A 211 5.46 5.60 -15.08
N SER A 212 4.67 4.79 -15.78
CA SER A 212 4.60 4.74 -17.25
C SER A 212 4.21 6.06 -17.89
N ASP A 213 3.39 6.86 -17.20
CA ASP A 213 2.78 8.08 -17.74
C ASP A 213 3.75 9.27 -17.64
N HIS A 214 4.83 9.09 -16.90
CA HIS A 214 5.83 10.09 -16.57
C HIS A 214 7.23 9.74 -17.11
N TYR A 215 7.30 8.80 -18.07
CA TYR A 215 8.54 8.37 -18.72
C TYR A 215 8.56 8.71 -20.21
N GLY A 216 9.66 9.29 -20.71
CA GLY A 216 9.89 9.56 -22.13
C GLY A 216 10.09 11.06 -22.47
N PRO A 217 10.44 11.38 -23.72
CA PRO A 217 10.90 12.71 -24.12
C PRO A 217 9.84 13.82 -24.02
N ASN A 218 8.55 13.47 -24.00
CA ASN A 218 7.43 14.41 -23.87
C ASN A 218 6.63 14.18 -22.58
N ALA A 219 7.15 13.39 -21.65
CA ALA A 219 6.45 13.08 -20.43
C ALA A 219 6.46 14.27 -19.47
N THR A 220 5.31 14.54 -18.85
CA THR A 220 5.21 15.58 -17.82
C THR A 220 5.76 15.03 -16.51
N ALA A 221 6.40 15.86 -15.69
CA ALA A 221 6.83 15.45 -14.35
C ALA A 221 5.63 14.96 -13.51
N PRO A 222 5.82 13.90 -12.71
CA PRO A 222 4.74 13.34 -11.89
C PRO A 222 4.23 14.38 -10.90
N PRO A 223 2.92 14.41 -10.60
CA PRO A 223 2.42 15.25 -9.53
C PRO A 223 2.76 14.61 -8.16
N PRO A 224 3.27 15.36 -7.17
CA PRO A 224 3.55 14.83 -5.84
C PRO A 224 2.23 14.60 -5.09
N LEU A 225 1.87 13.34 -4.89
CA LEU A 225 0.64 12.94 -4.21
C LEU A 225 0.98 12.01 -3.05
N PHE A 226 0.54 12.38 -1.85
CA PHE A 226 0.76 11.58 -0.64
C PHE A 226 -0.37 10.55 -0.45
N ARG A 227 0.02 9.32 -0.14
CA ARG A 227 -0.88 8.18 0.08
C ARG A 227 -0.33 7.25 1.14
N TYR A 228 -1.16 6.34 1.65
CA TYR A 228 -0.69 5.37 2.62
C TYR A 228 0.07 4.18 2.01
N CYS A 229 -0.09 3.91 0.71
CA CYS A 229 0.56 2.81 0.03
C CYS A 229 1.08 3.23 -1.35
N GLY A 230 2.10 2.51 -1.81
CA GLY A 230 2.66 2.62 -3.15
C GLY A 230 3.21 1.27 -3.60
N ASP A 231 3.45 1.14 -4.91
CA ASP A 231 4.11 -0.01 -5.51
C ASP A 231 5.15 0.40 -6.56
N GLN A 232 5.91 -0.56 -7.06
CA GLN A 232 7.02 -0.34 -8.01
C GLN A 232 6.62 0.31 -9.35
N LYS A 233 5.34 0.28 -9.69
CA LYS A 233 4.77 0.84 -10.92
C LYS A 233 4.12 2.20 -10.69
N THR A 234 4.23 2.74 -9.48
CA THR A 234 3.64 4.01 -9.08
C THR A 234 4.66 4.96 -8.47
N LEU A 235 4.34 6.25 -8.47
CA LEU A 235 5.17 7.35 -7.98
C LEU A 235 4.47 8.15 -6.87
N ASP A 236 3.42 7.58 -6.27
CA ASP A 236 2.78 8.12 -5.08
C ASP A 236 3.78 8.12 -3.90
N ILE A 237 3.76 9.18 -3.10
CA ILE A 237 4.67 9.36 -1.96
C ILE A 237 4.03 8.73 -0.73
N VAL A 238 4.69 7.75 -0.11
CA VAL A 238 4.13 7.06 1.04
C VAL A 238 4.19 7.96 2.28
N PHE A 239 3.05 8.11 2.93
CA PHE A 239 2.88 8.77 4.22
C PHE A 239 2.33 7.73 5.21
N PRO A 240 2.73 7.75 6.51
CA PRO A 240 2.13 6.85 7.48
C PRO A 240 0.62 7.05 7.51
N ASP A 241 -0.12 5.94 7.54
CA ASP A 241 -1.56 5.95 7.34
C ASP A 241 -2.33 6.44 8.58
N TRP A 242 -3.59 6.83 8.40
CA TRP A 242 -4.44 7.33 9.49
C TRP A 242 -4.52 6.37 10.69
N SER A 243 -4.31 5.07 10.48
CA SER A 243 -4.41 4.03 11.49
C SER A 243 -3.36 4.14 12.60
N PHE A 244 -2.22 4.79 12.34
CA PHE A 244 -1.24 5.14 13.38
C PHE A 244 -1.82 6.06 14.47
N TRP A 245 -2.89 6.80 14.14
CA TRP A 245 -3.48 7.81 15.02
C TRP A 245 -4.89 7.44 15.48
N GLY A 246 -5.63 6.66 14.71
CA GLY A 246 -6.93 6.13 15.13
C GLY A 246 -7.79 5.58 14.00
N TRP A 247 -9.05 5.27 14.32
CA TRP A 247 -10.05 4.70 13.43
C TRP A 247 -11.42 5.35 13.67
#